data_AF-A0A4P6H886-F1
#
_entry.id   AF-A0A4P6H886-F1
#
_cell.length_a   1.000
_cell.length_b   1.000
_cell.length_c   1.000
_cell.angle_alpha   90.00
_cell.angle_beta   90.00
_cell.angle_gamma   90.00
#
_symmetry.space_group_name_H-M   'P 1'
#
loop_
_entity.id
_entity.type
_entity.pdbx_description
1 polymer ?
#
loop_
_entity_poly.entity_id
_entity_poly.type
_entity_poly.pdbx_seq_one_letter_code
_entity_poly.pdbx_strand_id
1 'polypeptide(L)'
;MVQSILFFLLGFLCAGFLVVLIAPAAWRRAVVLTKKRIQAAMPLTSTEITADKDRLRAEFAVTARRLEMDAKTSKEMANDRFIEVNRVREELKLAASEATRKAELITVLETAGTELKVQLAQRAAEIGRMSEKLAKLEADAAKKNEEIEKLGQLYEEASFSSSNRQIELVARESEIEKLNNDISVLRAQRKEAEKRHQDILTEGKAAIDALANEKKKLADREQKLERLLSTLADRDETLERRERELARLKEEMKKKGLQAEIPAKGQGAAANDGQRHQEDRAAMQLSPLLSGAAGGDTEKAVAKLNNDRERLEARLTTLVRENKKLRGATSFENGQRDGGAREQREGTLLREQMQDLAAEIITLTAALEGPNSEVAKALAVPEAGANAAKNRAAIRSIAERVRALQKTTSPG
;
A
#
# COMPACT_ATOMS: atom_id res chain seq x y z
N MET A 1 165.06 -35.45 63.38
CA MET A 1 163.65 -35.09 63.13
C MET A 1 162.99 -36.03 62.11
N VAL A 2 163.60 -36.30 60.94
CA VAL A 2 163.03 -37.19 59.90
C VAL A 2 162.90 -38.67 60.34
N GLN A 3 163.84 -39.20 61.12
CA GLN A 3 163.81 -40.60 61.58
C GLN A 3 162.61 -40.93 62.50
N SER A 4 162.24 -40.02 63.40
CA SER A 4 161.08 -40.21 64.30
C SER A 4 159.75 -40.18 63.54
N ILE A 5 159.65 -39.35 62.50
CA ILE A 5 158.47 -39.30 61.62
C ILE A 5 158.36 -40.59 60.79
N LEU A 6 159.47 -41.17 60.33
CA LEU A 6 159.47 -42.41 59.56
C LEU A 6 158.97 -43.61 60.38
N PHE A 7 159.42 -43.75 61.64
CA PHE A 7 158.92 -44.81 62.53
C PHE A 7 157.44 -44.60 62.91
N PHE A 8 156.99 -43.35 63.04
CA PHE A 8 155.58 -43.05 63.27
C PHE A 8 154.71 -43.40 62.07
N LEU A 9 155.15 -43.06 60.84
CA LEU A 9 154.46 -43.44 59.61
C LEU A 9 154.45 -44.95 59.41
N LEU A 10 155.57 -45.64 59.67
CA LEU A 10 155.66 -47.10 59.55
C LEU A 10 154.78 -47.79 60.60
N GLY A 11 154.76 -47.30 61.84
CA GLY A 11 153.88 -47.80 62.90
C GLY A 11 152.41 -47.58 62.58
N PHE A 12 152.04 -46.40 62.04
CA PHE A 12 150.68 -46.09 61.60
C PHE A 12 150.26 -46.96 60.41
N LEU A 13 151.14 -47.17 59.43
CA LEU A 13 150.88 -48.03 58.27
C LEU A 13 150.71 -49.49 58.70
N CYS A 14 151.50 -49.95 59.66
CA CYS A 14 151.40 -51.31 60.22
C CYS A 14 150.10 -51.49 61.02
N ALA A 15 149.71 -50.50 61.83
CA ALA A 15 148.43 -50.50 62.54
C ALA A 15 147.23 -50.45 61.58
N GLY A 16 147.30 -49.59 60.55
CA GLY A 16 146.29 -49.51 59.50
C GLY A 16 146.16 -50.83 58.73
N PHE A 17 147.29 -51.48 58.41
CA PHE A 17 147.31 -52.78 57.76
C PHE A 17 146.64 -53.86 58.61
N LEU A 18 146.90 -53.89 59.93
CA LEU A 18 146.23 -54.81 60.85
C LEU A 18 144.71 -54.54 60.96
N VAL A 19 144.28 -53.27 60.98
CA VAL A 19 142.85 -52.93 60.96
C VAL A 19 142.19 -53.40 59.67
N VAL A 20 142.81 -53.19 58.51
CA VAL A 20 142.29 -53.66 57.22
C VAL A 20 142.23 -55.19 57.15
N LEU A 21 143.17 -55.89 57.80
CA LEU A 21 143.20 -57.34 57.85
C LEU A 21 142.10 -57.92 58.76
N ILE A 22 141.79 -57.24 59.88
CA ILE A 22 140.78 -57.69 60.87
C ILE A 22 139.37 -57.19 60.54
N ALA A 23 139.22 -56.03 59.90
CA ALA A 23 137.92 -55.42 59.60
C ALA A 23 136.95 -56.33 58.83
N PRO A 24 137.37 -57.10 57.80
CA PRO A 24 136.48 -58.04 57.11
C PRO A 24 135.97 -59.15 58.04
N ALA A 25 136.80 -59.62 58.98
CA ALA A 25 136.43 -60.65 59.94
C ALA A 25 135.45 -60.11 60.99
N ALA A 26 135.71 -58.90 61.51
CA ALA A 26 134.81 -58.22 62.44
C ALA A 26 133.45 -57.92 61.78
N TRP A 27 133.43 -57.46 60.53
CA TRP A 27 132.20 -57.18 59.78
C TRP A 27 131.39 -58.45 59.50
N ARG A 28 132.03 -59.54 59.04
CA ARG A 28 131.37 -60.84 58.85
C ARG A 28 130.74 -61.33 60.16
N ARG A 29 131.44 -61.18 61.29
CA ARG A 29 130.93 -61.59 62.60
C ARG A 29 129.75 -60.71 63.06
N ALA A 30 129.81 -59.41 62.82
CA ALA A 30 128.71 -58.48 63.10
C ALA A 30 127.45 -58.81 62.28
N VAL A 31 127.59 -59.11 60.98
CA VAL A 31 126.47 -59.52 60.10
C VAL A 31 125.88 -60.86 60.57
N VAL A 32 126.69 -61.83 60.96
CA VAL A 32 126.18 -63.12 61.47
C VAL A 32 125.44 -62.95 62.79
N LEU A 33 125.96 -62.14 63.73
CA LEU A 33 125.32 -61.89 65.01
C LEU A 33 124.02 -61.10 64.85
N THR A 34 123.99 -60.09 63.98
CA THR A 34 122.76 -59.32 63.69
C THR A 34 121.73 -60.18 62.97
N LYS A 35 122.14 -61.00 61.99
CA LYS A 35 121.25 -61.98 61.35
C LYS A 35 120.71 -62.99 62.36
N LYS A 36 121.55 -63.56 63.24
CA LYS A 36 121.11 -64.47 64.31
C LYS A 36 120.16 -63.79 65.31
N ARG A 37 120.39 -62.51 65.63
CA ARG A 37 119.53 -61.74 66.55
C ARG A 37 118.19 -61.38 65.93
N ILE A 38 118.16 -61.02 64.64
CA ILE A 38 116.91 -60.79 63.88
C ILE A 38 116.14 -62.11 63.72
N GLN A 39 116.82 -63.21 63.42
CA GLN A 39 116.21 -64.55 63.35
C GLN A 39 115.69 -65.04 64.71
N ALA A 40 116.33 -64.68 65.83
CA ALA A 40 115.86 -65.00 67.17
C ALA A 40 114.70 -64.12 67.64
N ALA A 41 114.63 -62.86 67.17
CA ALA A 41 113.53 -61.93 67.49
C ALA A 41 112.30 -62.12 66.60
N MET A 42 112.47 -62.65 65.38
CA MET A 42 111.40 -63.07 64.48
C MET A 42 111.69 -64.48 63.96
N PRO A 43 111.24 -65.54 64.66
CA PRO A 43 111.41 -66.93 64.20
C PRO A 43 110.36 -67.25 63.12
N LEU A 44 110.37 -66.51 62.02
CA LEU A 44 109.56 -66.83 60.85
C LEU A 44 110.34 -67.81 59.98
N THR A 45 109.80 -69.01 59.84
CA THR A 45 110.31 -70.01 58.90
C THR A 45 110.16 -69.50 57.46
N SER A 46 111.01 -69.95 56.51
CA SER A 46 110.90 -69.51 55.10
C SER A 46 109.52 -69.80 54.51
N THR A 47 108.85 -70.84 55.01
CA THR A 47 107.49 -71.24 54.66
C THR A 47 106.44 -70.26 55.18
N GLU A 48 106.61 -69.72 56.40
CA GLU A 48 105.72 -68.68 56.94
C GLU A 48 105.88 -67.35 56.21
N ILE A 49 107.11 -66.98 55.82
CA ILE A 49 107.34 -65.76 55.01
C ILE A 49 106.64 -65.85 53.66
N THR A 50 106.68 -67.02 53.01
CA THR A 50 105.93 -67.23 51.76
C THR A 50 104.42 -67.25 51.99
N ALA A 51 103.95 -67.81 53.12
CA ALA A 51 102.54 -67.81 53.48
C ALA A 51 102.01 -66.39 53.76
N ASP A 52 102.75 -65.55 54.48
CA ASP A 52 102.39 -64.15 54.70
C ASP A 52 102.42 -63.33 53.41
N LYS A 53 103.38 -63.60 52.52
CA LYS A 53 103.42 -62.98 51.18
C LYS A 53 102.21 -63.37 50.35
N ASP A 54 101.82 -64.64 50.35
CA ASP A 54 100.65 -65.12 49.61
C ASP A 54 99.34 -64.67 50.26
N ARG A 55 99.30 -64.56 51.60
CA ARG A 55 98.20 -63.91 52.35
C ARG A 55 98.06 -62.45 51.97
N LEU A 56 99.14 -61.67 51.96
CA LEU A 56 99.10 -60.26 51.53
C LEU A 56 98.63 -60.14 50.08
N ARG A 57 99.12 -61.01 49.19
CA ARG A 57 98.63 -61.07 47.80
C ARG A 57 97.14 -61.37 47.72
N ALA A 58 96.63 -62.28 48.55
CA ALA A 58 95.21 -62.59 48.62
C ALA A 58 94.39 -61.41 49.18
N GLU A 59 94.85 -60.77 50.26
CA GLU A 59 94.22 -59.57 50.82
C GLU A 59 94.17 -58.43 49.79
N PHE A 60 95.28 -58.18 49.08
CA PHE A 60 95.32 -57.21 47.98
C PHE A 60 94.42 -57.60 46.81
N ALA A 61 94.36 -58.88 46.44
CA ALA A 61 93.47 -59.35 45.38
C ALA A 61 91.99 -59.21 45.76
N VAL A 62 91.60 -59.52 47.00
CA VAL A 62 90.22 -59.38 47.49
C VAL A 62 89.83 -57.91 47.59
N THR A 63 90.69 -57.05 48.14
CA THR A 63 90.41 -55.61 48.23
C THR A 63 90.38 -54.94 46.85
N ALA A 64 91.29 -55.29 45.95
CA ALA A 64 91.26 -54.83 44.56
C ALA A 64 89.96 -55.28 43.87
N ARG A 65 89.55 -56.55 44.04
CA ARG A 65 88.31 -57.04 43.44
C ARG A 65 87.08 -56.36 44.03
N ARG A 66 87.06 -56.09 45.34
CA ARG A 66 85.98 -55.35 46.01
C ARG A 66 85.88 -53.93 45.48
N LEU A 67 87.00 -53.22 45.37
CA LEU A 67 87.06 -51.88 44.78
C LEU A 67 86.64 -51.87 43.31
N GLU A 68 87.05 -52.86 42.51
CA GLU A 68 86.57 -53.02 41.13
C GLU A 68 85.06 -53.21 41.08
N MET A 69 84.50 -53.98 42.01
CA MET A 69 83.06 -54.25 42.07
C MET A 69 82.29 -53.01 42.51
N ASP A 70 82.75 -52.28 43.54
CA ASP A 70 82.17 -51.01 43.98
C ASP A 70 82.28 -49.92 42.89
N ALA A 71 83.39 -49.91 42.13
CA ALA A 71 83.57 -49.03 40.98
C ALA A 71 82.62 -49.39 39.82
N LYS A 72 82.31 -50.67 39.63
CA LYS A 72 81.31 -51.11 38.65
C LYS A 72 79.90 -50.74 39.08
N THR A 73 79.50 -51.02 40.31
CA THR A 73 78.16 -50.69 40.81
C THR A 73 77.91 -49.18 40.81
N SER A 74 78.90 -48.36 41.19
CA SER A 74 78.77 -46.90 41.13
C SER A 74 78.68 -46.39 39.70
N LYS A 75 79.40 -46.99 38.73
CA LYS A 75 79.26 -46.69 37.31
C LYS A 75 77.89 -47.09 36.75
N GLU A 76 77.39 -48.28 37.11
CA GLU A 76 76.06 -48.75 36.74
C GLU A 76 74.99 -47.80 37.28
N MET A 77 75.04 -47.45 38.57
CA MET A 77 74.13 -46.47 39.18
C MET A 77 74.22 -45.10 38.50
N ALA A 78 75.42 -44.61 38.19
CA ALA A 78 75.60 -43.34 37.50
C ALA A 78 75.01 -43.38 36.08
N ASN A 79 75.13 -44.52 35.38
CA ASN A 79 74.55 -44.71 34.06
C ASN A 79 73.02 -44.77 34.12
N ASP A 80 72.45 -45.49 35.08
CA ASP A 80 71.00 -45.57 35.28
C ASP A 80 70.41 -44.19 35.60
N ARG A 81 71.06 -43.44 36.51
CA ARG A 81 70.67 -42.06 36.82
C ARG A 81 70.82 -41.14 35.61
N PHE A 82 71.85 -41.33 34.79
CA PHE A 82 72.03 -40.56 33.56
C PHE A 82 70.89 -40.84 32.57
N ILE A 83 70.45 -42.09 32.42
CA ILE A 83 69.31 -42.46 31.59
C ILE A 83 68.02 -41.82 32.13
N GLU A 84 67.78 -41.89 33.44
CA GLU A 84 66.60 -41.25 34.08
C GLU A 84 66.59 -39.73 33.87
N VAL A 85 67.73 -39.06 34.09
CA VAL A 85 67.85 -37.61 33.88
C VAL A 85 67.59 -37.24 32.42
N ASN A 86 68.09 -38.02 31.46
CA ASN A 86 67.82 -37.78 30.05
C ASN A 86 66.33 -38.00 29.72
N ARG A 87 65.69 -39.03 30.29
CA ARG A 87 64.26 -39.27 30.10
C ARG A 87 63.41 -38.11 30.63
N VAL A 88 63.69 -37.67 31.85
CA VAL A 88 62.99 -36.53 32.47
C VAL A 88 63.27 -35.23 31.70
N ARG A 89 64.48 -35.03 31.16
CA ARG A 89 64.79 -33.87 30.31
C ARG A 89 63.97 -33.86 29.02
N GLU A 90 63.80 -35.01 28.36
CA GLU A 90 62.95 -35.09 27.17
C GLU A 90 61.47 -34.87 27.51
N GLU A 91 60.95 -35.46 28.60
CA GLU A 91 59.60 -35.19 29.09
C GLU A 91 59.39 -33.70 29.40
N LEU A 92 60.36 -33.06 30.05
CA LEU A 92 60.32 -31.62 30.36
C LEU A 92 60.35 -30.77 29.08
N LYS A 93 61.14 -31.15 28.08
CA LYS A 93 61.22 -30.45 26.79
C LYS A 93 59.89 -30.55 26.02
N LEU A 94 59.25 -31.72 26.02
CA LEU A 94 57.93 -31.91 25.43
C LEU A 94 56.88 -31.05 26.16
N ALA A 95 56.82 -31.14 27.49
CA ALA A 95 55.91 -30.34 28.31
C ALA A 95 56.13 -28.82 28.12
N ALA A 96 57.37 -28.37 28.03
CA ALA A 96 57.70 -26.98 27.75
C ALA A 96 57.19 -26.55 26.36
N SER A 97 57.37 -27.39 25.33
CA SER A 97 56.86 -27.10 23.98
C SER A 97 55.33 -27.07 23.90
N GLU A 98 54.64 -27.89 24.70
CA GLU A 98 53.19 -27.85 24.81
C GLU A 98 52.72 -26.60 25.56
N ALA A 99 53.44 -26.18 26.60
CA ALA A 99 53.15 -24.96 27.33
C ALA A 99 53.30 -23.72 26.43
N THR A 100 54.35 -23.65 25.60
CA THR A 100 54.51 -22.54 24.64
C THR A 100 53.40 -22.53 23.60
N ARG A 101 53.03 -23.69 23.03
CA ARG A 101 51.91 -23.81 22.09
C ARG A 101 50.58 -23.37 22.72
N LYS A 102 50.31 -23.80 23.96
CA LYS A 102 49.11 -23.38 24.68
C LYS A 102 49.11 -21.88 24.98
N ALA A 103 50.26 -21.31 25.35
CA ALA A 103 50.38 -19.87 25.56
C ALA A 103 50.11 -19.09 24.26
N GLU A 104 50.65 -19.52 23.12
CA GLU A 104 50.35 -18.94 21.81
C GLU A 104 48.87 -19.05 21.42
N LEU A 105 48.24 -20.20 21.70
CA LEU A 105 46.79 -20.36 21.46
C LEU A 105 45.96 -19.45 22.36
N ILE A 106 46.34 -19.29 23.62
CA ILE A 106 45.66 -18.39 24.57
C ILE A 106 45.76 -16.95 24.08
N THR A 107 46.94 -16.48 23.65
CA THR A 107 47.08 -15.10 23.16
C THR A 107 46.26 -14.86 21.90
N VAL A 108 46.22 -15.82 20.96
CA VAL A 108 45.36 -15.73 19.77
C VAL A 108 43.88 -15.67 20.15
N LEU A 109 43.43 -16.51 21.08
CA LEU A 109 42.05 -16.52 21.56
C LEU A 109 41.69 -15.22 22.32
N GLU A 110 42.62 -14.67 23.10
CA GLU A 110 42.44 -13.38 23.77
C GLU A 110 42.34 -12.23 22.77
N THR A 111 43.18 -12.22 21.72
CA THR A 111 43.06 -11.22 20.65
C THR A 111 41.74 -11.34 19.89
N ALA A 112 41.32 -12.56 19.54
CA ALA A 112 40.04 -12.79 18.87
C ALA A 112 38.86 -12.40 19.78
N GLY A 113 38.94 -12.69 21.08
CA GLY A 113 37.92 -12.34 22.06
C GLY A 113 37.81 -10.83 22.28
N THR A 114 38.93 -10.10 22.27
CA THR A 114 38.91 -8.63 22.36
C THR A 114 38.39 -8.00 21.08
N GLU A 115 38.78 -8.49 19.92
CA GLU A 115 38.24 -8.05 18.63
C GLU A 115 36.73 -8.26 18.54
N LEU A 116 36.24 -9.44 18.91
CA LEU A 116 34.80 -9.74 18.90
C LEU A 116 34.02 -8.83 19.86
N LYS A 117 34.59 -8.50 21.04
CA LYS A 117 33.99 -7.54 21.97
C LYS A 117 33.91 -6.13 21.37
N VAL A 118 34.95 -5.69 20.66
CA VAL A 118 34.95 -4.40 19.96
C VAL A 118 33.90 -4.38 18.85
N GLN A 119 33.82 -5.44 18.03
CA GLN A 119 32.79 -5.57 17.00
C GLN A 119 31.38 -5.56 17.60
N LEU A 120 31.16 -6.27 18.72
CA LEU A 120 29.87 -6.27 19.40
C LEU A 120 29.50 -4.89 19.94
N ALA A 121 30.46 -4.15 20.51
CA ALA A 121 30.24 -2.77 20.96
C ALA A 121 29.92 -1.82 19.79
N GLN A 122 30.61 -1.98 18.65
CA GLN A 122 30.33 -1.20 17.43
C GLN A 122 28.92 -1.49 16.90
N ARG A 123 28.53 -2.76 16.78
CA ARG A 123 27.19 -3.16 16.34
C ARG A 123 26.11 -2.68 17.31
N ALA A 124 26.34 -2.74 18.63
CA ALA A 124 25.42 -2.20 19.61
C ALA A 124 25.23 -0.68 19.46
N ALA A 125 26.32 0.06 19.19
CA ALA A 125 26.25 1.50 18.92
C ALA A 125 25.53 1.81 17.60
N GLU A 126 25.74 1.02 16.55
CA GLU A 126 25.01 1.13 15.28
C GLU A 126 23.51 0.87 15.47
N ILE A 127 23.14 -0.19 16.20
CA ILE A 127 21.76 -0.50 16.54
C ILE A 127 21.13 0.67 17.31
N GLY A 128 21.83 1.24 18.30
CA GLY A 128 21.36 2.41 19.04
C GLY A 128 21.14 3.65 18.15
N ARG A 129 22.05 3.92 17.21
CA ARG A 129 21.88 5.02 16.23
C ARG A 129 20.69 4.77 15.30
N MET A 130 20.50 3.52 14.86
CA MET A 130 19.38 3.17 13.98
C MET A 130 18.05 3.19 14.71
N SER A 131 17.99 2.76 15.97
CA SER A 131 16.78 2.85 16.79
C SER A 131 16.39 4.30 17.08
N GLU A 132 17.36 5.18 17.37
CA GLU A 132 17.09 6.62 17.50
C GLU A 132 16.56 7.25 16.20
N LYS A 133 17.11 6.85 15.04
CA LYS A 133 16.62 7.30 13.74
C LYS A 133 15.20 6.80 13.48
N LEU A 134 14.92 5.53 13.77
CA LEU A 134 13.57 4.95 13.64
C LEU A 134 12.58 5.67 14.55
N ALA A 135 12.91 5.89 15.82
CA ALA A 135 12.04 6.61 16.75
C ALA A 135 11.72 8.05 16.26
N LYS A 136 12.69 8.75 15.65
CA LYS A 136 12.46 10.07 15.05
C LYS A 136 11.53 9.98 13.84
N LEU A 137 11.76 9.03 12.94
CA LEU A 137 10.91 8.83 11.76
C LEU A 137 9.48 8.42 12.14
N GLU A 138 9.31 7.57 13.15
CA GLU A 138 8.01 7.19 13.69
C GLU A 138 7.29 8.39 14.30
N ALA A 139 7.99 9.22 15.06
CA ALA A 139 7.41 10.45 15.62
C ALA A 139 6.99 11.45 14.53
N ASP A 140 7.78 11.60 13.47
CA ASP A 140 7.43 12.47 12.34
C ASP A 140 6.28 11.89 11.50
N ALA A 141 6.23 10.57 11.31
CA ALA A 141 5.11 9.89 10.69
C ALA A 141 3.82 10.06 11.49
N ALA A 142 3.88 9.98 12.82
CA ALA A 142 2.73 10.24 13.69
C ALA A 142 2.20 11.68 13.52
N LYS A 143 3.09 12.69 13.50
CA LYS A 143 2.70 14.09 13.23
C LYS A 143 2.05 14.23 11.85
N LYS A 144 2.60 13.56 10.82
CA LYS A 144 2.02 13.60 9.48
C LYS A 144 0.65 12.93 9.41
N ASN A 145 0.42 11.84 10.14
CA ASN A 145 -0.89 11.24 10.26
C ASN A 145 -1.88 12.19 10.95
N GLU A 146 -1.49 12.87 12.02
CA GLU A 146 -2.34 13.90 12.65
C GLU A 146 -2.66 15.06 11.70
N GLU A 147 -1.69 15.52 10.90
CA GLU A 147 -1.91 16.54 9.86
C GLU A 147 -2.91 16.04 8.79
N ILE A 148 -2.78 14.78 8.36
CA ILE A 148 -3.69 14.16 7.38
C ILE A 148 -5.10 14.04 7.95
N GLU A 149 -5.25 13.63 9.21
CA GLU A 149 -6.56 13.56 9.88
C GLU A 149 -7.21 14.95 9.97
N LYS A 150 -6.45 15.98 10.36
CA LYS A 150 -6.94 17.36 10.40
C LYS A 150 -7.36 17.85 9.01
N LEU A 151 -6.55 17.58 7.99
CA LEU A 151 -6.88 17.93 6.60
C LEU A 151 -8.11 17.15 6.10
N GLY A 152 -8.28 15.90 6.52
CA GLY A 152 -9.45 15.08 6.23
C GLY A 152 -10.72 15.70 6.81
N GLN A 153 -10.70 16.11 8.09
CA GLN A 153 -11.83 16.78 8.74
C GLN A 153 -12.18 18.10 8.05
N LEU A 154 -11.18 18.92 7.73
CA LEU A 154 -11.39 20.18 7.00
C LEU A 154 -11.97 19.94 5.61
N TYR A 155 -11.54 18.88 4.92
CA TYR A 155 -12.08 18.50 3.62
C TYR A 155 -13.54 18.02 3.72
N GLU A 156 -13.86 17.20 4.72
CA GLU A 156 -15.24 16.76 4.97
C GLU A 156 -16.16 17.95 5.30
N GLU A 157 -15.71 18.88 6.15
CA GLU A 157 -16.44 20.10 6.47
C GLU A 157 -16.64 20.99 5.23
N ALA A 158 -15.58 21.20 4.44
CA ALA A 158 -15.68 21.95 3.20
C ALA A 158 -16.63 21.29 2.18
N SER A 159 -16.59 19.95 2.07
CA SER A 159 -17.46 19.16 1.20
C SER A 159 -18.91 19.21 1.65
N PHE A 160 -19.16 19.14 2.97
CA PHE A 160 -20.49 19.30 3.55
C PHE A 160 -21.04 20.72 3.30
N SER A 161 -20.23 21.76 3.55
CA SER A 161 -20.60 23.15 3.27
C SER A 161 -20.90 23.38 1.79
N SER A 162 -20.10 22.81 0.89
CA SER A 162 -20.32 22.88 -0.55
C SER A 162 -21.62 22.17 -0.96
N SER A 163 -21.87 20.98 -0.44
CA SER A 163 -23.11 20.21 -0.68
C SER A 163 -24.34 20.96 -0.16
N ASN A 164 -24.24 21.55 1.04
CA ASN A 164 -25.31 22.38 1.60
C ASN A 164 -25.58 23.61 0.71
N ARG A 165 -24.52 24.29 0.25
CA ARG A 165 -24.67 25.42 -0.69
C ARG A 165 -25.29 24.98 -2.02
N GLN A 166 -24.98 23.80 -2.52
CA GLN A 166 -25.61 23.26 -3.73
C GLN A 166 -27.11 22.99 -3.51
N ILE A 167 -27.49 22.43 -2.36
CA ILE A 167 -28.90 22.23 -2.00
C ILE A 167 -29.64 23.58 -1.91
N GLU A 168 -29.02 24.58 -1.28
CA GLU A 168 -29.58 25.94 -1.20
C GLU A 168 -29.74 26.56 -2.59
N LEU A 169 -28.75 26.41 -3.49
CA LEU A 169 -28.84 26.89 -4.86
C LEU A 169 -30.00 26.23 -5.61
N VAL A 170 -30.14 24.91 -5.54
CA VAL A 170 -31.25 24.19 -6.18
C VAL A 170 -32.61 24.61 -5.58
N ALA A 171 -32.67 24.85 -4.26
CA ALA A 171 -33.88 25.37 -3.63
C ALA A 171 -34.24 26.78 -4.13
N ARG A 172 -33.24 27.67 -4.29
CA ARG A 172 -33.44 29.02 -4.86
C ARG A 172 -33.80 28.97 -6.34
N GLU A 173 -33.22 28.08 -7.13
CA GLU A 173 -33.60 27.86 -8.52
C GLU A 173 -35.06 27.42 -8.63
N SER A 174 -35.51 26.48 -7.77
CA SER A 174 -36.92 26.08 -7.72
C SER A 174 -37.85 27.22 -7.30
N GLU A 175 -37.42 28.08 -6.37
CA GLU A 175 -38.18 29.29 -6.00
C GLU A 175 -38.28 30.29 -7.16
N ILE A 176 -37.20 30.49 -7.91
CA ILE A 176 -37.18 31.31 -9.12
C ILE A 176 -38.11 30.73 -10.19
N GLU A 177 -38.12 29.42 -10.40
CA GLU A 177 -39.03 28.76 -11.34
C GLU A 177 -40.50 28.95 -10.94
N LYS A 178 -40.82 28.82 -9.64
CA LYS A 178 -42.18 29.09 -9.13
C LYS A 178 -42.59 30.54 -9.40
N LEU A 179 -41.72 31.50 -9.05
CA LEU A 179 -41.98 32.93 -9.31
C LEU A 179 -42.12 33.22 -10.81
N ASN A 180 -41.33 32.57 -11.67
CA ASN A 180 -41.45 32.71 -13.12
C ASN A 180 -42.80 32.15 -13.64
N ASN A 181 -43.25 31.02 -13.10
CA ASN A 181 -44.56 30.46 -13.41
C ASN A 181 -45.69 31.40 -12.95
N ASP A 182 -45.59 31.96 -11.73
CA ASP A 182 -46.56 32.92 -11.19
C ASP A 182 -46.59 34.20 -12.05
N ILE A 183 -45.43 34.72 -12.45
CA ILE A 183 -45.33 35.86 -13.38
C ILE A 183 -45.98 35.53 -14.73
N SER A 184 -45.79 34.31 -15.25
CA SER A 184 -46.42 33.86 -16.50
C SER A 184 -47.95 33.81 -16.38
N VAL A 185 -48.47 33.25 -15.27
CA VAL A 185 -49.90 33.21 -14.97
C VAL A 185 -50.46 34.63 -14.81
N LEU A 186 -49.80 35.50 -14.05
CA LEU A 186 -50.20 36.89 -13.88
C LEU A 186 -50.18 37.66 -15.20
N ARG A 187 -49.20 37.41 -16.08
CA ARG A 187 -49.18 37.98 -17.45
C ARG A 187 -50.34 37.48 -18.29
N ALA A 188 -50.69 36.20 -18.21
CA ALA A 188 -51.83 35.63 -18.92
C ALA A 188 -53.15 36.23 -18.40
N GLN A 189 -53.33 36.32 -17.08
CA GLN A 189 -54.47 36.96 -16.43
C GLN A 189 -54.59 38.44 -16.82
N ARG A 190 -53.47 39.18 -16.83
CA ARG A 190 -53.45 40.57 -17.29
C ARG A 190 -53.86 40.68 -18.76
N LYS A 191 -53.37 39.80 -19.64
CA LYS A 191 -53.74 39.78 -21.06
C LYS A 191 -55.22 39.45 -21.25
N GLU A 192 -55.76 38.52 -20.46
CA GLU A 192 -57.17 38.16 -20.49
C GLU A 192 -58.05 39.31 -19.96
N ALA A 193 -57.66 39.96 -18.87
CA ALA A 193 -58.33 41.14 -18.35
C ALA A 193 -58.31 42.30 -19.35
N GLU A 194 -57.19 42.53 -20.03
CA GLU A 194 -57.06 43.54 -21.08
C GLU A 194 -57.98 43.23 -22.27
N LYS A 195 -58.05 41.96 -22.71
CA LYS A 195 -59.00 41.53 -23.75
C LYS A 195 -60.44 41.77 -23.33
N ARG A 196 -60.83 41.32 -22.12
CA ARG A 196 -62.17 41.57 -21.58
C ARG A 196 -62.49 43.06 -21.52
N HIS A 197 -61.53 43.89 -21.14
CA HIS A 197 -61.70 45.34 -21.12
C HIS A 197 -61.89 45.90 -22.54
N GLN A 198 -61.13 45.43 -23.53
CA GLN A 198 -61.32 45.81 -24.94
C GLN A 198 -62.69 45.37 -25.46
N ASP A 199 -63.10 44.13 -25.17
CA ASP A 199 -64.41 43.59 -25.56
C ASP A 199 -65.53 44.45 -24.97
N ILE A 200 -65.49 44.75 -23.66
CA ILE A 200 -66.45 45.66 -22.99
C ILE A 200 -66.45 47.05 -23.63
N LEU A 201 -65.29 47.60 -23.99
CA LEU A 201 -65.22 48.90 -24.69
C LEU A 201 -65.86 48.82 -26.08
N THR A 202 -65.65 47.74 -26.82
CA THR A 202 -66.27 47.56 -28.15
C THR A 202 -67.77 47.31 -28.06
N GLU A 203 -68.23 46.50 -27.11
CA GLU A 203 -69.64 46.30 -26.80
C GLU A 203 -70.29 47.61 -26.34
N GLY A 204 -69.60 48.38 -25.51
CA GLY A 204 -70.04 49.72 -25.08
C GLY A 204 -70.20 50.69 -26.24
N LYS A 205 -69.25 50.72 -27.19
CA LYS A 205 -69.37 51.51 -28.42
C LYS A 205 -70.53 51.04 -29.29
N ALA A 206 -70.65 49.72 -29.50
CA ALA A 206 -71.74 49.14 -30.28
C ALA A 206 -73.11 49.43 -29.64
N ALA A 207 -73.21 49.42 -28.31
CA ALA A 207 -74.42 49.78 -27.57
C ALA A 207 -74.76 51.26 -27.72
N ILE A 208 -73.76 52.15 -27.69
CA ILE A 208 -73.95 53.59 -27.96
C ILE A 208 -74.44 53.80 -29.39
N ASP A 209 -73.84 53.12 -30.38
CA ASP A 209 -74.25 53.22 -31.78
C ASP A 209 -75.66 52.64 -32.00
N ALA A 210 -75.99 51.53 -31.36
CA ALA A 210 -77.33 50.95 -31.37
C ALA A 210 -78.36 51.91 -30.73
N LEU A 211 -78.02 52.52 -29.59
CA LEU A 211 -78.86 53.54 -28.95
C LEU A 211 -79.03 54.77 -29.86
N ALA A 212 -77.98 55.20 -30.54
CA ALA A 212 -78.06 56.31 -31.50
C ALA A 212 -78.97 55.94 -32.69
N ASN A 213 -78.91 54.71 -33.18
CA ASN A 213 -79.79 54.21 -34.24
C ASN A 213 -81.25 54.10 -33.77
N GLU A 214 -81.51 53.62 -32.56
CA GLU A 214 -82.86 53.61 -31.99
C GLU A 214 -83.38 55.04 -31.76
N LYS A 215 -82.53 55.97 -31.30
CA LYS A 215 -82.88 57.40 -31.21
C LYS A 215 -83.23 58.01 -32.56
N LYS A 216 -82.49 57.68 -33.63
CA LYS A 216 -82.82 58.10 -35.00
C LYS A 216 -84.16 57.52 -35.46
N LYS A 217 -84.39 56.22 -35.24
CA LYS A 217 -85.68 55.59 -35.57
C LYS A 217 -86.83 56.19 -34.75
N LEU A 218 -86.61 56.52 -33.48
CA LEU A 218 -87.58 57.21 -32.64
C LEU A 218 -87.88 58.60 -33.21
N ALA A 219 -86.86 59.38 -33.56
CA ALA A 219 -87.03 60.67 -34.23
C ALA A 219 -87.78 60.53 -35.58
N ASP A 220 -87.48 59.52 -36.38
CA ASP A 220 -88.21 59.24 -37.62
C ASP A 220 -89.68 58.86 -37.36
N ARG A 221 -89.95 58.11 -36.29
CA ARG A 221 -91.32 57.79 -35.85
C ARG A 221 -92.05 59.01 -35.32
N GLU A 222 -91.38 59.87 -34.55
CA GLU A 222 -91.91 61.15 -34.08
C GLU A 222 -92.23 62.07 -35.26
N GLN A 223 -91.35 62.19 -36.26
CA GLN A 223 -91.64 62.92 -37.50
C GLN A 223 -92.82 62.32 -38.28
N LYS A 224 -92.95 60.98 -38.31
CA LYS A 224 -94.12 60.33 -38.91
C LYS A 224 -95.40 60.62 -38.12
N LEU A 225 -95.35 60.63 -36.80
CA LEU A 225 -96.47 61.01 -35.95
C LEU A 225 -96.83 62.48 -36.17
N GLU A 226 -95.85 63.37 -36.27
CA GLU A 226 -96.07 64.79 -36.58
C GLU A 226 -96.70 64.98 -37.97
N ARG A 227 -96.23 64.25 -39.00
CA ARG A 227 -96.87 64.22 -40.31
C ARG A 227 -98.28 63.62 -40.28
N LEU A 228 -98.51 62.57 -39.50
CA LEU A 228 -99.84 61.98 -39.35
C LEU A 228 -100.78 62.95 -38.62
N LEU A 229 -100.30 63.64 -37.59
CA LEU A 229 -101.02 64.69 -36.88
C LEU A 229 -101.29 65.89 -37.78
N SER A 230 -100.34 66.29 -38.65
CA SER A 230 -100.59 67.35 -39.63
C SER A 230 -101.60 66.92 -40.68
N THR A 231 -101.51 65.68 -41.18
CA THR A 231 -102.53 65.17 -42.12
C THR A 231 -103.89 64.98 -41.46
N LEU A 232 -103.94 64.63 -40.16
CA LEU A 232 -105.18 64.61 -39.38
C LEU A 232 -105.71 66.02 -39.21
N ALA A 233 -104.88 67.00 -38.88
CA ALA A 233 -105.28 68.40 -38.80
C ALA A 233 -105.77 68.93 -40.16
N ASP A 234 -105.11 68.60 -41.28
CA ASP A 234 -105.58 68.96 -42.63
C ASP A 234 -106.90 68.25 -42.97
N ARG A 235 -107.06 66.99 -42.52
CA ARG A 235 -108.31 66.22 -42.69
C ARG A 235 -109.43 66.80 -41.84
N ASP A 236 -109.15 67.20 -40.62
CA ASP A 236 -110.08 67.88 -39.72
C ASP A 236 -110.42 69.27 -40.27
N GLU A 237 -109.46 70.01 -40.83
CA GLU A 237 -109.72 71.32 -41.45
C GLU A 237 -110.53 71.18 -42.75
N THR A 238 -110.29 70.12 -43.54
CA THR A 238 -111.14 69.80 -44.70
C THR A 238 -112.51 69.26 -44.31
N LEU A 239 -112.63 68.49 -43.22
CA LEU A 239 -113.91 68.11 -42.64
C LEU A 239 -114.65 69.34 -42.12
N GLU A 240 -114.00 70.25 -41.41
CA GLU A 240 -114.57 71.52 -40.98
C GLU A 240 -114.99 72.37 -42.19
N ARG A 241 -114.20 72.42 -43.27
CA ARG A 241 -114.63 73.08 -44.52
C ARG A 241 -115.85 72.40 -45.12
N ARG A 242 -115.90 71.07 -45.16
CA ARG A 242 -117.09 70.31 -45.61
C ARG A 242 -118.28 70.48 -44.68
N GLU A 243 -118.09 70.62 -43.38
CA GLU A 243 -119.14 70.90 -42.41
C GLU A 243 -119.65 72.32 -42.55
N ARG A 244 -118.76 73.29 -42.81
CA ARG A 244 -119.14 74.68 -43.16
C ARG A 244 -119.84 74.75 -44.51
N GLU A 245 -119.44 73.95 -45.50
CA GLU A 245 -120.13 73.80 -46.78
C GLU A 245 -121.47 73.07 -46.64
N LEU A 246 -121.57 72.04 -45.79
CA LEU A 246 -122.85 71.39 -45.45
C LEU A 246 -123.75 72.33 -44.64
N ALA A 247 -123.19 73.20 -43.80
CA ALA A 247 -123.95 74.24 -43.10
C ALA A 247 -124.46 75.31 -44.08
N ARG A 248 -123.62 75.73 -45.04
CA ARG A 248 -124.01 76.65 -46.12
C ARG A 248 -125.00 76.02 -47.09
N LEU A 249 -124.83 74.76 -47.47
CA LEU A 249 -125.79 73.99 -48.27
C LEU A 249 -127.07 73.72 -47.50
N LYS A 250 -127.01 73.52 -46.17
CA LYS A 250 -128.21 73.50 -45.33
C LYS A 250 -128.89 74.87 -45.28
N GLU A 251 -128.15 75.99 -45.21
CA GLU A 251 -128.70 77.35 -45.29
C GLU A 251 -129.26 77.72 -46.67
N GLU A 252 -128.60 77.30 -47.76
CA GLU A 252 -129.05 77.50 -49.14
C GLU A 252 -130.23 76.58 -49.49
N MET A 253 -130.27 75.36 -48.95
CA MET A 253 -131.44 74.46 -49.02
C MET A 253 -132.60 74.97 -48.15
N LYS A 254 -132.32 75.72 -47.07
CA LYS A 254 -133.35 76.40 -46.24
C LYS A 254 -133.93 77.65 -46.91
N LYS A 255 -133.21 78.27 -47.86
CA LYS A 255 -133.68 79.41 -48.68
C LYS A 255 -134.40 79.00 -49.97
N LYS A 256 -134.41 77.73 -50.37
CA LYS A 256 -135.02 77.24 -51.63
C LYS A 256 -136.11 76.18 -51.48
N GLY A 257 -136.69 76.02 -50.28
CA GLY A 257 -138.01 75.40 -50.07
C GLY A 257 -138.34 74.17 -50.91
N LEU A 258 -137.69 73.04 -50.63
CA LEU A 258 -138.12 71.69 -51.06
C LEU A 258 -137.76 70.68 -49.96
N GLN A 259 -138.75 69.91 -49.51
CA GLN A 259 -138.59 68.75 -48.65
C GLN A 259 -138.00 67.58 -49.45
N ALA A 260 -137.13 66.77 -48.83
CA ALA A 260 -137.05 65.33 -49.04
C ALA A 260 -136.14 64.65 -48.01
N GLU A 261 -136.48 63.41 -47.71
CA GLU A 261 -136.04 62.55 -46.62
C GLU A 261 -134.72 61.77 -46.90
N ILE A 262 -134.03 61.45 -45.80
CA ILE A 262 -133.20 60.27 -45.42
C ILE A 262 -132.92 59.22 -46.53
N PRO A 263 -131.66 58.74 -46.72
CA PRO A 263 -131.28 57.47 -46.07
C PRO A 263 -129.83 57.34 -45.56
N ALA A 264 -129.74 56.50 -44.53
CA ALA A 264 -128.55 55.80 -44.08
C ALA A 264 -128.21 54.59 -44.99
N LYS A 265 -127.02 54.01 -44.73
CA LYS A 265 -126.37 52.82 -45.34
C LYS A 265 -125.54 53.14 -46.59
N GLY A 266 -124.38 52.55 -46.81
CA GLY A 266 -123.69 51.45 -46.15
C GLY A 266 -122.75 50.78 -47.17
N GLN A 267 -121.92 49.85 -46.67
CA GLN A 267 -121.17 48.83 -47.43
C GLN A 267 -119.98 49.37 -48.25
N GLY A 268 -118.90 48.63 -48.46
CA GLY A 268 -118.54 47.25 -48.17
C GLY A 268 -117.02 47.14 -48.39
N ALA A 269 -116.32 46.30 -47.63
CA ALA A 269 -116.24 44.86 -47.84
C ALA A 269 -115.09 44.47 -48.77
N ALA A 270 -114.42 43.40 -48.35
CA ALA A 270 -113.60 42.50 -49.16
C ALA A 270 -112.24 43.06 -49.62
N ALA A 271 -111.16 42.28 -49.71
CA ALA A 271 -110.87 40.91 -49.34
C ALA A 271 -109.38 40.68 -49.61
N ASN A 272 -108.79 39.74 -48.87
CA ASN A 272 -107.62 38.89 -49.09
C ASN A 272 -106.87 38.81 -47.76
N ASP A 273 -106.99 37.78 -46.92
CA ASP A 273 -107.01 36.33 -47.17
C ASP A 273 -106.18 35.89 -48.37
N GLY A 274 -104.95 35.52 -48.06
CA GLY A 274 -103.93 35.05 -48.99
C GLY A 274 -102.75 34.47 -48.24
N GLN A 275 -102.97 33.30 -47.64
CA GLN A 275 -101.97 32.25 -47.42
C GLN A 275 -100.89 32.49 -46.36
N ARG A 276 -101.31 32.26 -45.11
CA ARG A 276 -100.61 31.26 -44.29
C ARG A 276 -100.88 29.89 -44.91
N HIS A 277 -99.81 29.17 -45.25
CA HIS A 277 -99.63 27.71 -45.12
C HIS A 277 -98.44 27.32 -46.00
N GLN A 278 -97.27 27.19 -45.37
CA GLN A 278 -96.40 26.00 -45.49
C GLN A 278 -95.10 26.27 -44.71
N GLU A 279 -95.22 26.17 -43.40
CA GLU A 279 -94.26 25.37 -42.66
C GLU A 279 -94.45 23.89 -43.09
N ASP A 280 -93.40 23.07 -42.96
CA ASP A 280 -93.38 21.60 -43.11
C ASP A 280 -92.68 20.95 -44.31
N ARG A 281 -91.68 21.57 -44.95
CA ARG A 281 -90.74 20.80 -45.84
C ARG A 281 -89.25 21.20 -45.81
N ALA A 282 -88.75 21.71 -44.68
CA ALA A 282 -87.30 21.90 -44.48
C ALA A 282 -86.79 21.38 -43.12
N ALA A 283 -87.51 20.41 -42.53
CA ALA A 283 -87.09 19.66 -41.34
C ALA A 283 -86.67 18.22 -41.68
N MET A 284 -86.25 17.96 -42.93
CA MET A 284 -85.92 16.63 -43.40
C MET A 284 -84.83 16.69 -44.47
N GLN A 285 -83.59 17.03 -44.07
CA GLN A 285 -82.35 16.70 -44.80
C GLN A 285 -81.02 17.12 -44.11
N LEU A 286 -81.04 17.53 -42.83
CA LEU A 286 -79.81 17.77 -42.05
C LEU A 286 -79.81 17.01 -40.71
N SER A 287 -80.27 15.76 -40.74
CA SER A 287 -80.22 14.85 -39.59
C SER A 287 -80.08 13.38 -40.04
N PRO A 288 -79.00 13.06 -40.80
CA PRO A 288 -78.30 11.81 -40.52
C PRO A 288 -76.77 11.94 -40.49
N LEU A 289 -76.19 13.15 -40.53
CA LEU A 289 -74.72 13.34 -40.52
C LEU A 289 -74.15 13.82 -39.17
N LEU A 290 -74.90 13.70 -38.06
CA LEU A 290 -74.40 14.02 -36.72
C LEU A 290 -74.64 12.94 -35.65
N SER A 291 -75.05 11.73 -36.06
CA SER A 291 -75.35 10.60 -35.13
C SER A 291 -74.57 9.32 -35.45
N GLY A 292 -73.65 9.34 -36.45
CA GLY A 292 -73.03 8.12 -36.98
C GLY A 292 -71.51 7.98 -36.83
N ALA A 293 -70.78 8.94 -36.25
CA ALA A 293 -69.32 8.94 -36.36
C ALA A 293 -68.50 9.45 -35.14
N ALA A 294 -69.08 9.59 -33.94
CA ALA A 294 -68.37 10.27 -32.83
C ALA A 294 -68.21 9.49 -31.51
N GLY A 295 -68.69 8.24 -31.42
CA GLY A 295 -68.58 7.45 -30.18
C GLY A 295 -67.90 6.08 -30.37
N GLY A 296 -68.34 5.31 -31.35
CA GLY A 296 -67.86 3.93 -31.52
C GLY A 296 -66.43 3.82 -32.06
N ASP A 297 -66.02 4.71 -32.95
CA ASP A 297 -64.66 4.71 -33.51
C ASP A 297 -63.65 5.37 -32.56
N THR A 298 -64.09 6.36 -31.77
CA THR A 298 -63.30 6.96 -30.69
C THR A 298 -63.12 5.98 -29.54
N GLU A 299 -64.16 5.26 -29.10
CA GLU A 299 -64.03 4.18 -28.10
C GLU A 299 -63.15 3.02 -28.59
N LYS A 300 -63.29 2.58 -29.84
CA LYS A 300 -62.41 1.54 -30.41
C LYS A 300 -60.97 2.02 -30.57
N ALA A 301 -60.74 3.29 -30.90
CA ALA A 301 -59.40 3.88 -30.98
C ALA A 301 -58.77 4.01 -29.58
N VAL A 302 -59.54 4.46 -28.59
CA VAL A 302 -59.12 4.54 -27.18
C VAL A 302 -58.83 3.15 -26.62
N ALA A 303 -59.66 2.15 -26.93
CA ALA A 303 -59.43 0.76 -26.52
C ALA A 303 -58.16 0.17 -27.16
N LYS A 304 -57.87 0.48 -28.43
CA LYS A 304 -56.61 0.08 -29.08
C LYS A 304 -55.40 0.77 -28.46
N LEU A 305 -55.48 2.07 -28.20
CA LEU A 305 -54.40 2.83 -27.55
C LEU A 305 -54.13 2.36 -26.12
N ASN A 306 -55.17 1.99 -25.37
CA ASN A 306 -55.01 1.43 -24.03
C ASN A 306 -54.35 0.04 -24.07
N ASN A 307 -54.74 -0.83 -25.00
CA ASN A 307 -54.08 -2.12 -25.20
C ASN A 307 -52.61 -1.98 -25.64
N ASP A 308 -52.31 -1.02 -26.51
CA ASP A 308 -50.94 -0.74 -26.95
C ASP A 308 -50.10 -0.13 -25.82
N ARG A 309 -50.70 0.72 -24.98
CA ARG A 309 -50.08 1.25 -23.77
C ARG A 309 -49.74 0.14 -22.77
N GLU A 310 -50.68 -0.77 -22.49
CA GLU A 310 -50.43 -1.92 -21.61
C GLU A 310 -49.32 -2.83 -22.16
N ARG A 311 -49.29 -3.07 -23.47
CA ARG A 311 -48.21 -3.83 -24.13
C ARG A 311 -46.85 -3.13 -24.02
N LEU A 312 -46.81 -1.81 -24.18
CA LEU A 312 -45.58 -1.02 -24.06
C LEU A 312 -45.11 -0.94 -22.61
N GLU A 313 -46.02 -0.79 -21.65
CA GLU A 313 -45.70 -0.83 -20.21
C GLU A 313 -45.17 -2.21 -19.82
N ALA A 314 -45.80 -3.30 -20.27
CA ALA A 314 -45.29 -4.65 -20.08
C ALA A 314 -43.88 -4.82 -20.67
N ARG A 315 -43.64 -4.33 -21.91
CA ARG A 315 -42.33 -4.41 -22.57
C ARG A 315 -41.27 -3.53 -21.90
N LEU A 316 -41.64 -2.39 -21.34
CA LEU A 316 -40.74 -1.55 -20.54
C LEU A 316 -40.36 -2.26 -19.24
N THR A 317 -41.30 -2.91 -18.54
CA THR A 317 -40.96 -3.65 -17.32
C THR A 317 -40.05 -4.84 -17.59
N THR A 318 -40.21 -5.54 -18.73
CA THR A 318 -39.30 -6.62 -19.13
C THR A 318 -37.92 -6.07 -19.50
N LEU A 319 -37.86 -4.99 -20.30
CA LEU A 319 -36.59 -4.36 -20.68
C LEU A 319 -35.84 -3.73 -19.51
N VAL A 320 -36.55 -3.19 -18.51
CA VAL A 320 -35.94 -2.66 -17.27
C VAL A 320 -35.39 -3.81 -16.42
N ARG A 321 -36.09 -4.94 -16.32
CA ARG A 321 -35.56 -6.14 -15.63
C ARG A 321 -34.35 -6.71 -16.35
N GLU A 322 -34.37 -6.79 -17.67
CA GLU A 322 -33.23 -7.22 -18.48
C GLU A 322 -32.06 -6.23 -18.37
N ASN A 323 -32.28 -4.92 -18.43
CA ASN A 323 -31.22 -3.93 -18.21
C ASN A 323 -30.64 -4.00 -16.81
N LYS A 324 -31.47 -4.18 -15.78
CA LYS A 324 -31.00 -4.36 -14.40
C LYS A 324 -30.18 -5.64 -14.25
N LYS A 325 -30.59 -6.72 -14.90
CA LYS A 325 -29.85 -8.00 -14.91
C LYS A 325 -28.54 -7.91 -15.68
N LEU A 326 -28.54 -7.25 -16.85
CA LEU A 326 -27.35 -7.01 -17.66
C LEU A 326 -26.37 -6.07 -16.97
N ARG A 327 -26.83 -4.98 -16.35
CA ARG A 327 -25.99 -4.10 -15.53
C ARG A 327 -25.42 -4.82 -14.32
N GLY A 328 -26.21 -5.66 -13.65
CA GLY A 328 -25.73 -6.50 -12.55
C GLY A 328 -24.64 -7.49 -13.02
N ALA A 329 -24.84 -8.14 -14.16
CA ALA A 329 -23.88 -9.08 -14.74
C ALA A 329 -22.58 -8.40 -15.20
N THR A 330 -22.66 -7.24 -15.88
CA THR A 330 -21.48 -6.52 -16.36
C THR A 330 -20.68 -5.87 -15.23
N SER A 331 -21.34 -5.36 -14.18
CA SER A 331 -20.66 -4.85 -12.99
C SER A 331 -19.96 -5.96 -12.21
N PHE A 332 -20.55 -7.16 -12.15
CA PHE A 332 -19.94 -8.32 -11.47
C PHE A 332 -18.77 -8.91 -12.27
N GLU A 333 -18.90 -9.04 -13.60
CA GLU A 333 -17.81 -9.52 -14.46
C GLU A 333 -16.64 -8.55 -14.54
N ASN A 334 -16.89 -7.23 -14.61
CA ASN A 334 -15.81 -6.23 -14.62
C ASN A 334 -15.11 -6.13 -13.25
N GLY A 335 -15.86 -6.22 -12.15
CA GLY A 335 -15.29 -6.22 -10.80
C GLY A 335 -14.37 -7.42 -10.53
N GLN A 336 -14.73 -8.62 -10.99
CA GLN A 336 -13.88 -9.81 -10.86
C GLN A 336 -12.66 -9.78 -11.79
N ARG A 337 -12.80 -9.28 -13.02
CA ARG A 337 -11.68 -9.22 -13.98
C ARG A 337 -10.63 -8.17 -13.59
N ASP A 338 -11.05 -6.97 -13.17
CA ASP A 338 -10.11 -5.91 -12.80
C ASP A 338 -9.49 -6.12 -11.42
N GLY A 339 -10.25 -6.64 -10.44
CA GLY A 339 -9.72 -6.96 -9.11
C GLY A 339 -8.67 -8.07 -9.16
N GLY A 340 -8.98 -9.19 -9.83
CA GLY A 340 -8.06 -10.30 -9.97
C GLY A 340 -6.82 -9.96 -10.82
N ALA A 341 -6.98 -9.17 -11.89
CA ALA A 341 -5.85 -8.75 -12.71
C ALA A 341 -4.92 -7.77 -11.98
N ARG A 342 -5.47 -6.89 -11.12
CA ARG A 342 -4.68 -5.95 -10.32
C ARG A 342 -3.90 -6.65 -9.21
N GLU A 343 -4.55 -7.53 -8.45
CA GLU A 343 -3.89 -8.34 -7.42
C GLU A 343 -2.83 -9.27 -8.00
N GLN A 344 -3.09 -9.86 -9.18
CA GLN A 344 -2.09 -10.66 -9.87
C GLN A 344 -0.90 -9.82 -10.35
N ARG A 345 -1.13 -8.61 -10.88
CA ARG A 345 -0.05 -7.70 -11.28
C ARG A 345 0.78 -7.24 -10.10
N GLU A 346 0.15 -6.82 -9.01
CA GLU A 346 0.82 -6.42 -7.77
C GLU A 346 1.59 -7.60 -7.15
N GLY A 347 1.00 -8.81 -7.16
CA GLY A 347 1.67 -10.04 -6.72
C GLY A 347 2.84 -10.47 -7.61
N THR A 348 2.78 -10.23 -8.93
CA THR A 348 3.92 -10.47 -9.83
C THR A 348 5.04 -9.46 -9.62
N LEU A 349 4.71 -8.17 -9.43
CA LEU A 349 5.69 -7.12 -9.17
C LEU A 349 6.37 -7.32 -7.81
N LEU A 350 5.61 -7.67 -6.78
CA LEU A 350 6.18 -7.99 -5.46
C LEU A 350 7.10 -9.21 -5.53
N ARG A 351 6.71 -10.24 -6.30
CA ARG A 351 7.56 -11.42 -6.52
C ARG A 351 8.85 -11.09 -7.26
N GLU A 352 8.81 -10.20 -8.26
CA GLU A 352 10.01 -9.72 -8.94
C GLU A 352 10.92 -8.92 -8.00
N GLN A 353 10.37 -7.97 -7.25
CA GLN A 353 11.12 -7.18 -6.26
C GLN A 353 11.75 -8.04 -5.16
N MET A 354 11.02 -9.03 -4.65
CA MET A 354 11.56 -9.98 -3.67
C MET A 354 12.69 -10.83 -4.27
N GLN A 355 12.58 -11.21 -5.54
CA GLN A 355 13.62 -11.98 -6.23
C GLN A 355 14.87 -11.14 -6.51
N ASP A 356 14.71 -9.85 -6.81
CA ASP A 356 15.82 -8.93 -7.02
C ASP A 356 16.54 -8.59 -5.70
N LEU A 357 15.79 -8.32 -4.63
CA LEU A 357 16.35 -8.10 -3.29
C LEU A 357 17.06 -9.35 -2.77
N ALA A 358 16.49 -10.54 -2.98
CA ALA A 358 17.15 -11.79 -2.64
C ALA A 358 18.46 -11.97 -3.41
N ALA A 359 18.49 -11.63 -4.70
CA ALA A 359 19.71 -11.69 -5.50
C ALA A 359 20.79 -10.73 -4.97
N GLU A 360 20.43 -9.50 -4.60
CA GLU A 360 21.35 -8.51 -4.04
C GLU A 360 21.92 -8.97 -2.69
N ILE A 361 21.08 -9.47 -1.78
CA ILE A 361 21.53 -10.04 -0.51
C ILE A 361 22.49 -11.19 -0.73
N ILE A 362 22.15 -12.13 -1.64
CA ILE A 362 23.00 -13.28 -1.97
C ILE A 362 24.35 -12.82 -2.53
N THR A 363 24.38 -11.80 -3.39
CA THR A 363 25.64 -11.23 -3.90
C THR A 363 26.47 -10.57 -2.81
N LEU A 364 25.85 -9.85 -1.88
CA LEU A 364 26.52 -9.21 -0.76
C LEU A 364 27.11 -10.25 0.20
N THR A 365 26.36 -11.32 0.50
CA THR A 365 26.86 -12.45 1.31
C THR A 365 27.99 -13.18 0.61
N ALA A 366 27.92 -13.38 -0.71
CA ALA A 366 29.01 -13.99 -1.47
C ALA A 366 30.27 -13.12 -1.47
N ALA A 367 30.14 -11.79 -1.49
CA ALA A 367 31.27 -10.87 -1.38
C ALA A 367 31.90 -10.85 0.02
N LEU A 368 31.09 -11.02 1.07
CA LEU A 368 31.55 -11.06 2.46
C LEU A 368 32.21 -12.39 2.85
N GLU A 369 31.72 -13.52 2.33
CA GLU A 369 32.25 -14.86 2.63
C GLU A 369 33.46 -15.27 1.76
N GLY A 370 33.71 -14.57 0.65
CA GLY A 370 34.86 -14.81 -0.23
C GLY A 370 34.73 -16.04 -1.15
N PRO A 371 35.78 -16.40 -1.91
CA PRO A 371 35.72 -17.37 -3.01
C PRO A 371 35.42 -18.83 -2.60
N ASN A 372 35.45 -19.15 -1.31
CA ASN A 372 35.17 -20.48 -0.77
C ASN A 372 33.77 -20.63 -0.14
N SER A 373 32.91 -19.61 -0.26
CA SER A 373 31.52 -19.59 0.25
C SER A 373 30.67 -20.76 -0.25
N GLU A 374 29.76 -21.27 0.59
CA GLU A 374 28.75 -22.26 0.18
C GLU A 374 27.80 -21.72 -0.90
N VAL A 375 27.58 -20.40 -0.92
CA VAL A 375 26.79 -19.69 -1.94
C VAL A 375 27.50 -19.75 -3.30
N ALA A 376 28.82 -19.54 -3.34
CA ALA A 376 29.60 -19.65 -4.56
C ALA A 376 29.59 -21.09 -5.11
N LYS A 377 29.65 -22.10 -4.23
CA LYS A 377 29.51 -23.52 -4.60
C LYS A 377 28.12 -23.83 -5.16
N ALA A 378 27.05 -23.31 -4.54
CA ALA A 378 25.67 -23.51 -5.01
C ALA A 378 25.40 -22.84 -6.37
N LEU A 379 26.01 -21.67 -6.63
CA LEU A 379 25.89 -20.96 -7.91
C LEU A 379 26.68 -21.61 -9.05
N ALA A 380 27.76 -22.33 -8.73
CA ALA A 380 28.62 -23.05 -9.66
C ALA A 380 28.00 -24.39 -10.14
N VAL A 381 27.05 -24.95 -9.39
CA VAL A 381 26.27 -26.10 -9.86
C VAL A 381 25.27 -25.64 -10.92
N PRO A 382 25.38 -26.07 -12.18
CA PRO A 382 24.37 -25.77 -13.18
C PRO A 382 23.06 -26.47 -12.80
N GLU A 383 21.94 -25.75 -12.84
CA GLU A 383 20.63 -26.34 -12.59
C GLU A 383 20.37 -27.47 -13.59
N ALA A 384 20.46 -28.72 -13.13
CA ALA A 384 20.06 -29.90 -13.85
C ALA A 384 18.53 -29.96 -13.91
N GLY A 385 17.93 -29.18 -14.81
CA GLY A 385 16.47 -29.05 -14.92
C GLY A 385 15.98 -28.45 -16.22
N ALA A 386 16.70 -28.62 -17.33
CA ALA A 386 16.43 -27.95 -18.60
C ALA A 386 15.19 -28.44 -19.39
N ASN A 387 14.36 -29.35 -18.86
CA ASN A 387 13.29 -29.98 -19.65
C ASN A 387 11.84 -29.78 -19.17
N ALA A 388 11.56 -28.93 -18.18
CA ALA A 388 10.17 -28.74 -17.68
C ALA A 388 9.55 -27.35 -17.95
N ALA A 389 10.27 -26.36 -18.49
CA ALA A 389 9.84 -24.95 -18.39
C ALA A 389 9.66 -24.20 -19.72
N LYS A 390 9.31 -24.87 -20.84
CA LYS A 390 8.95 -24.16 -22.09
C LYS A 390 7.70 -23.26 -21.99
N ASN A 391 6.95 -23.32 -20.88
CA ASN A 391 5.76 -22.49 -20.65
C ASN A 391 5.91 -21.42 -19.54
N ARG A 392 7.12 -21.16 -19.03
CA ARG A 392 7.33 -20.13 -17.98
C ARG A 392 8.46 -19.18 -18.36
N ALA A 393 8.41 -18.65 -19.59
CA ALA A 393 9.43 -17.79 -20.19
C ALA A 393 9.49 -16.33 -19.67
N ALA A 394 8.98 -16.03 -18.47
CA ALA A 394 8.92 -14.65 -17.96
C ALA A 394 9.65 -14.40 -16.63
N ILE A 395 10.01 -15.43 -15.86
CA ILE A 395 10.60 -15.24 -14.53
C ILE A 395 12.03 -15.79 -14.56
N ARG A 396 13.03 -14.92 -14.75
CA ARG A 396 14.46 -15.26 -14.66
C ARG A 396 14.76 -15.94 -13.33
N SER A 397 15.57 -17.00 -13.30
CA SER A 397 15.91 -17.67 -12.04
C SER A 397 16.74 -16.72 -11.15
N ILE A 398 16.64 -16.86 -9.83
CA ILE A 398 17.44 -16.08 -8.85
C ILE A 398 18.93 -16.27 -9.11
N ALA A 399 19.36 -17.51 -9.42
CA ALA A 399 20.75 -17.81 -9.75
C ALA A 399 21.26 -17.07 -11.00
N GLU A 400 20.39 -16.84 -11.98
CA GLU A 400 20.73 -16.11 -13.20
C GLU A 400 20.91 -14.61 -12.93
N ARG A 401 20.08 -14.03 -12.05
CA ARG A 401 20.21 -12.64 -11.59
C ARG A 401 21.46 -12.41 -10.75
N VAL A 402 21.78 -13.33 -9.84
CA VAL A 402 23.01 -13.27 -9.04
C VAL A 402 24.25 -13.32 -9.94
N ARG A 403 24.29 -14.19 -10.95
CA ARG A 403 25.39 -14.22 -11.94
C ARG A 403 25.47 -12.95 -12.77
N ALA A 404 24.34 -12.36 -13.17
CA ALA A 404 24.31 -11.10 -13.91
C ALA A 404 24.89 -9.94 -13.08
N LEU A 405 24.52 -9.84 -11.79
CA LEU A 405 25.03 -8.84 -10.86
C LEU A 405 26.53 -9.03 -10.54
N GLN A 406 26.99 -10.27 -10.36
CA GLN A 406 28.43 -10.56 -10.18
C GLN A 406 29.24 -10.18 -11.42
N LYS A 407 28.70 -10.38 -12.63
CA LYS A 407 29.36 -10.01 -13.88
C LYS A 407 29.49 -8.49 -14.06
N THR A 408 28.58 -7.70 -13.49
CA THR A 408 28.68 -6.24 -13.47
C THR A 408 29.59 -5.70 -12.37
N THR A 409 29.79 -6.47 -11.29
CA THR A 409 30.60 -6.08 -10.11
C THR A 409 32.05 -6.55 -10.18
N SER A 410 32.39 -7.59 -10.93
CA SER A 410 33.78 -8.00 -11.14
C SER A 410 34.53 -6.98 -12.00
N PRO A 411 35.56 -6.28 -11.47
CA PRO A 411 36.47 -5.51 -12.30
C PRO A 411 37.29 -6.48 -13.17
N GLY A 412 37.42 -6.17 -14.45
CA GLY A 412 38.35 -6.87 -15.35
C GLY A 412 39.81 -6.64 -15.00
#